data_AF-A0A0Q4WYF3-F1
#
_entry.id   AF-A0A0Q4WYF3-F1
#
_cell.length_a   1.000
_cell.length_b   1.000
_cell.length_c   1.000
_cell.angle_alpha   90.00
_cell.angle_beta   90.00
_cell.angle_gamma   90.00
#
_symmetry.space_group_name_H-M   'P 1'
#
loop_
_entity.id
_entity.type
_entity.pdbx_description
1 polymer ?
#
loop_
_entity_poly.entity_id
_entity_poly.type
_entity_poly.pdbx_seq_one_letter_code
_entity_poly.pdbx_strand_id
1 'polypeptide(L)'
;MIPDVDPWVVAAELVAQSGAVAARVAVEAGASMQVAYALDQAVTVLLWGIADAQLGIPAAGSAEFERMVDARIAHPDWPVLADQASEPVDEDAWSAFADSLPSLKPSHP
;
A
#
# COMPACT_ATOMS: atom_id res chain seq x y z
N MET A 1 -30.07 -7.30 6.55
CA MET A 1 -29.21 -8.46 6.25
C MET A 1 -28.15 -7.94 5.30
N ILE A 2 -26.94 -7.70 5.80
CA ILE A 2 -25.81 -7.34 4.93
C ILE A 2 -25.47 -8.65 4.21
N PRO A 3 -25.34 -8.69 2.87
CA PRO A 3 -24.94 -9.92 2.17
C PRO A 3 -23.66 -10.46 2.80
N ASP A 4 -23.51 -11.79 2.86
CA ASP A 4 -22.24 -12.42 3.25
C ASP A 4 -21.18 -11.97 2.26
N VAL A 5 -20.43 -10.93 2.62
CA VAL A 5 -19.32 -10.42 1.82
C VAL A 5 -18.16 -11.38 2.05
N ASP A 6 -17.61 -11.91 0.96
CA ASP A 6 -16.44 -12.78 1.02
C ASP A 6 -15.31 -12.06 1.78
N PRO A 7 -14.81 -12.62 2.90
CA PRO A 7 -13.75 -11.99 3.70
C PRO A 7 -12.47 -11.76 2.89
N TRP A 8 -12.21 -12.53 1.83
CA TRP A 8 -11.07 -12.32 0.95
C TRP A 8 -11.25 -11.08 0.09
N VAL A 9 -12.47 -10.80 -0.37
CA VAL A 9 -12.79 -9.57 -1.11
C VAL A 9 -12.61 -8.35 -0.22
N VAL A 10 -13.09 -8.42 1.03
CA VAL A 10 -12.94 -7.31 2.00
C VAL A 10 -11.46 -7.06 2.32
N ALA A 11 -10.70 -8.12 2.58
CA ALA A 11 -9.27 -7.97 2.88
C ALA A 11 -8.48 -7.43 1.68
N ALA A 12 -8.77 -7.92 0.47
CA ALA A 12 -8.11 -7.42 -0.74
C ALA A 12 -8.39 -5.93 -0.95
N GLU A 13 -9.63 -5.49 -0.74
CA GLU A 13 -10.02 -4.08 -0.81
C GLU A 13 -9.28 -3.22 0.22
N LEU A 14 -9.21 -3.68 1.48
CA LEU A 14 -8.52 -2.95 2.55
C LEU A 14 -7.03 -2.83 2.28
N VAL A 15 -6.38 -3.92 1.85
CA VAL A 15 -4.95 -3.91 1.49
C VAL A 15 -4.71 -2.93 0.34
N ALA A 16 -5.49 -3.03 -0.73
CA ALA A 16 -5.33 -2.24 -1.95
C ALA A 16 -5.54 -0.73 -1.79
N GLN A 17 -6.31 -0.30 -0.78
CA GLN A 17 -6.51 1.12 -0.48
C GLN A 17 -5.56 1.66 0.60
N SER A 18 -4.95 0.77 1.39
CA SER A 18 -4.25 1.15 2.62
C SER A 18 -3.06 2.07 2.38
N GLY A 19 -2.28 1.81 1.33
CA GLY A 19 -1.14 2.64 0.94
C GLY A 19 -1.55 4.08 0.63
N ALA A 20 -2.57 4.25 -0.22
CA ALA A 20 -3.00 5.59 -0.61
C ALA A 20 -3.60 6.41 0.53
N VAL A 21 -4.30 5.74 1.45
CA VAL A 21 -4.76 6.39 2.68
C VAL A 21 -3.56 6.83 3.53
N ALA A 22 -2.55 5.98 3.67
CA ALA A 22 -1.35 6.31 4.45
C ALA A 22 -0.58 7.49 3.84
N ALA A 23 -0.36 7.50 2.53
CA ALA A 23 0.30 8.60 1.82
C ALA A 23 -0.42 9.93 2.02
N ARG A 24 -1.75 9.96 1.82
CA ARG A 24 -2.56 11.16 2.02
C ARG A 24 -2.44 11.68 3.45
N VAL A 25 -2.64 10.81 4.45
CA VAL A 25 -2.55 11.21 5.87
C VAL A 25 -1.14 11.69 6.23
N ALA A 26 -0.09 11.11 5.64
CA ALA A 26 1.27 11.55 5.85
C ALA A 26 1.49 12.99 5.36
N VAL A 27 1.04 13.31 4.14
CA VAL A 27 1.11 14.67 3.58
C VAL A 27 0.26 15.65 4.41
N GLU A 28 -0.96 15.28 4.78
CA GLU A 28 -1.82 16.08 5.66
C GLU A 28 -1.15 16.38 7.01
N ALA A 29 -0.32 15.46 7.51
CA ALA A 29 0.47 15.62 8.73
C ALA A 29 1.78 16.40 8.53
N GLY A 30 2.09 16.85 7.30
CA GLY A 30 3.28 17.61 6.96
C GLY A 30 4.53 16.76 6.70
N ALA A 31 4.38 15.48 6.40
CA ALA A 31 5.49 14.64 5.95
C ALA A 31 5.90 15.00 4.51
N SER A 32 7.15 14.68 4.16
CA SER A 32 7.64 14.86 2.79
C SER A 32 7.06 13.84 1.83
N MET A 33 7.15 14.11 0.52
CA MET A 33 6.68 13.18 -0.50
C MET A 33 7.46 11.86 -0.49
N GLN A 34 8.76 11.91 -0.17
CA GLN A 34 9.57 10.69 0.04
C GLN A 34 8.98 9.80 1.15
N VAL A 35 8.55 10.39 2.26
CA VAL A 35 7.95 9.64 3.38
C VAL A 35 6.56 9.15 3.00
N ALA A 36 5.74 9.97 2.36
CA ALA A 36 4.40 9.58 1.93
C ALA A 36 4.45 8.40 0.92
N TYR A 37 5.36 8.46 -0.05
CA TYR A 37 5.58 7.39 -1.02
C TYR A 37 6.09 6.11 -0.37
N ALA A 38 7.06 6.22 0.55
CA ALA A 38 7.54 5.06 1.30
C ALA A 38 6.42 4.41 2.14
N LEU A 39 5.54 5.21 2.75
CA LEU A 39 4.42 4.72 3.56
C LEU A 39 3.35 4.04 2.71
N ASP A 40 3.09 4.51 1.49
CA ASP A 40 2.19 3.84 0.54
C ASP A 40 2.61 2.38 0.29
N GLN A 41 3.88 2.19 -0.04
CA GLN A 41 4.46 0.86 -0.27
C GLN A 41 4.50 0.03 1.01
N ALA A 42 4.98 0.63 2.12
CA ALA A 42 5.14 -0.05 3.39
C ALA A 42 3.84 -0.61 3.94
N VAL A 43 2.81 0.23 3.99
CA VAL A 43 1.54 -0.13 4.60
C VAL A 43 0.84 -1.19 3.75
N THR A 44 0.89 -1.07 2.42
CA THR A 44 0.31 -2.08 1.51
C THR A 44 0.96 -3.46 1.74
N VAL A 45 2.30 -3.53 1.75
CA VAL A 45 3.03 -4.80 1.95
C VAL A 45 2.81 -5.38 3.35
N LEU A 46 2.86 -4.56 4.40
CA LEU A 46 2.68 -5.04 5.77
C LEU A 46 1.24 -5.48 6.02
N LEU A 47 0.25 -4.75 5.51
CA LEU A 47 -1.15 -5.08 5.69
C LEU A 47 -1.53 -6.33 4.90
N TRP A 48 -0.90 -6.56 3.74
CA TRP A 48 -0.98 -7.84 3.06
C TRP A 48 -0.51 -8.97 3.98
N GLY A 49 0.69 -8.89 4.54
CA GLY A 49 1.22 -9.95 5.42
C GLY A 49 0.31 -10.23 6.62
N ILE A 50 -0.35 -9.20 7.16
CA ILE A 50 -1.36 -9.35 8.21
C ILE A 50 -2.61 -10.06 7.67
N ALA A 51 -3.14 -9.64 6.52
CA ALA A 51 -4.32 -10.25 5.91
C ALA A 51 -4.11 -11.73 5.59
N ASP A 52 -2.94 -12.08 5.04
CA ASP A 52 -2.51 -13.45 4.77
C ASP A 52 -2.53 -14.33 6.03
N ALA A 53 -1.91 -13.85 7.11
CA ALA A 53 -1.85 -14.56 8.39
C ALA A 53 -3.24 -14.73 9.05
N GLN A 54 -4.14 -13.74 8.91
CA GLN A 54 -5.47 -13.76 9.54
C GLN A 54 -6.49 -14.59 8.78
N LEU A 55 -6.42 -14.57 7.44
CA LEU A 55 -7.32 -15.35 6.59
C LEU A 55 -6.86 -16.80 6.39
N GLY A 56 -5.61 -17.11 6.74
CA GLY A 56 -5.01 -18.42 6.53
C GLY A 56 -4.95 -18.78 5.05
N ILE A 57 -4.62 -17.80 4.20
CA ILE A 57 -4.59 -18.00 2.75
C ILE A 57 -3.57 -19.10 2.45
N PRO A 58 -3.99 -20.23 1.83
CA PRO A 58 -3.06 -21.28 1.46
C PRO A 58 -2.01 -20.74 0.48
N ALA A 59 -0.80 -21.30 0.49
CA ALA A 59 0.24 -20.91 -0.48
C ALA A 59 -0.19 -21.04 -1.96
N ALA A 60 -1.21 -21.87 -2.26
CA ALA A 60 -1.81 -21.97 -3.59
C ALA A 60 -2.87 -20.88 -3.90
N GLY A 61 -3.41 -20.23 -2.87
CA GLY A 61 -4.38 -19.12 -2.96
C GLY A 61 -3.74 -17.73 -2.91
N SER A 62 -2.43 -17.64 -2.62
CA SER A 62 -1.70 -16.37 -2.58
C SER A 62 -1.75 -15.63 -3.92
N ALA A 63 -1.60 -16.36 -5.04
CA ALA A 63 -1.69 -15.78 -6.39
C ALA A 63 -3.12 -15.36 -6.79
N GLU A 64 -4.15 -15.88 -6.12
CA GLU A 64 -5.53 -15.41 -6.32
C GLU A 64 -5.78 -14.15 -5.50
N PHE A 65 -5.36 -14.14 -4.23
CA PHE A 65 -5.42 -12.97 -3.38
C PHE A 65 -4.62 -11.79 -3.95
N GLU A 66 -3.42 -12.05 -4.46
CA GLU A 66 -2.58 -11.08 -5.18
C GLU A 66 -3.34 -10.44 -6.34
N ARG A 67 -3.91 -11.24 -7.23
CA ARG A 67 -4.72 -10.73 -8.34
C ARG A 67 -5.93 -9.92 -7.87
N MET A 68 -6.51 -10.28 -6.73
CA MET A 68 -7.63 -9.53 -6.15
C MET A 68 -7.16 -8.16 -5.63
N VAL A 69 -6.01 -8.10 -4.94
CA VAL A 69 -5.40 -6.85 -4.47
C VAL A 69 -5.03 -5.98 -5.67
N ASP A 70 -4.27 -6.52 -6.63
CA ASP A 70 -3.80 -5.79 -7.82
C ASP A 70 -4.93 -5.15 -8.61
N ALA A 71 -6.04 -5.87 -8.80
CA ALA A 71 -7.22 -5.35 -9.50
C ALA A 71 -7.90 -4.16 -8.79
N ARG A 72 -7.52 -3.88 -7.54
CA ARG A 72 -8.12 -2.88 -6.66
C ARG A 72 -7.13 -1.82 -6.20
N ILE A 73 -5.84 -1.93 -6.53
CA ILE A 73 -4.81 -0.99 -6.05
C ILE A 73 -5.23 0.43 -6.41
N ALA A 74 -5.45 1.23 -5.37
CA ALA A 74 -5.72 2.65 -5.52
C ALA A 74 -4.37 3.37 -5.48
N HIS A 75 -3.93 3.87 -6.63
CA HIS A 75 -2.74 4.72 -6.68
C HIS A 75 -3.11 6.13 -6.19
N PRO A 76 -2.29 6.73 -5.30
CA PRO A 76 -2.44 8.14 -4.95
C PRO A 76 -2.35 9.05 -6.16
N ASP A 77 -3.07 10.17 -6.11
CA ASP A 77 -2.83 11.28 -7.04
C ASP A 77 -1.56 12.01 -6.61
N TRP A 78 -0.41 11.49 -7.05
CA TRP A 78 0.91 12.00 -6.68
C TRP A 78 1.12 13.47 -6.99
N PRO A 79 0.70 14.00 -8.17
CA PRO A 79 0.75 15.43 -8.42
C PRO A 79 -0.01 16.28 -7.40
N VAL A 80 -1.21 15.86 -7.01
CA VAL A 80 -2.01 16.59 -6.01
C VAL A 80 -1.33 16.56 -4.63
N LEU A 81 -0.81 15.40 -4.22
CA LEU A 81 -0.09 15.29 -2.95
C LEU A 81 1.21 16.10 -2.94
N ALA A 82 1.95 16.14 -4.06
CA ALA A 82 3.17 16.93 -4.19
C ALA A 82 2.88 18.44 -4.10
N ASP A 83 1.81 18.90 -4.76
CA ASP A 83 1.34 20.30 -4.65
C ASP A 83 0.98 20.65 -3.20
N GLN A 84 0.26 19.77 -2.50
CA GLN A 84 -0.08 19.95 -1.07
C GLN A 84 1.18 20.02 -0.18
N ALA A 85 2.18 19.18 -0.45
CA ALA A 85 3.46 19.19 0.25
C ALA A 85 4.38 20.35 -0.15
N SER A 86 4.02 21.12 -1.19
CA SER A 86 4.89 22.12 -1.82
C SER A 86 6.24 21.53 -2.28
N GLU A 87 6.22 20.29 -2.77
CA GLU A 87 7.36 19.56 -3.29
C GLU A 87 7.21 19.30 -4.80
N PRO A 88 8.30 19.21 -5.58
CA PRO A 88 8.22 18.80 -6.97
C PRO A 88 7.82 17.32 -7.09
N VAL A 89 7.15 16.96 -8.18
CA VAL A 89 6.92 15.55 -8.53
C VAL A 89 8.22 14.94 -9.03
N ASP A 90 8.77 14.00 -8.25
CA ASP A 90 10.00 13.26 -8.56
C ASP A 90 9.86 11.82 -8.07
N GLU A 91 9.04 11.04 -8.78
CA GLU A 91 8.74 9.65 -8.42
C GLU A 91 10.00 8.77 -8.40
N ASP A 92 11.00 9.06 -9.24
CA ASP A 92 12.28 8.34 -9.23
C ASP A 92 13.03 8.56 -7.90
N ALA A 93 13.09 9.81 -7.41
CA ALA A 93 13.72 10.11 -6.13
C ALA A 93 12.96 9.51 -4.94
N TRP A 94 11.62 9.48 -5.00
CA TRP A 94 10.80 8.87 -3.96
C TRP A 94 10.93 7.35 -3.93
N SER A 95 10.95 6.71 -5.11
CA SER A 95 11.20 5.27 -5.24
C SER A 95 12.59 4.89 -4.73
N ALA A 96 13.62 5.63 -5.12
CA ALA A 96 14.98 5.39 -4.65
C ALA A 96 15.11 5.51 -3.12
N PHE A 97 14.37 6.45 -2.51
CA PHE A 97 14.28 6.54 -1.06
C PHE A 97 13.57 5.32 -0.46
N ALA A 98 12.42 4.92 -0.98
CA ALA A 98 11.69 3.75 -0.50
C ALA A 98 12.53 2.45 -0.59
N ASP A 99 13.23 2.23 -1.70
CA ASP A 99 14.11 1.08 -1.92
C ASP A 99 15.29 1.01 -0.92
N SER A 100 15.67 2.16 -0.36
CA SER A 100 16.70 2.23 0.67
C SER A 100 16.24 1.68 2.03
N LEU A 101 14.92 1.60 2.27
CA LEU A 101 14.35 1.23 3.56
C LEU A 101 14.45 -0.27 3.82
N PRO A 102 15.15 -0.73 4.88
CA PRO A 102 15.30 -2.15 5.18
C PRO A 102 13.98 -2.88 5.44
N SER A 103 12.97 -2.17 5.96
CA SER A 103 11.65 -2.73 6.28
C SER A 103 10.83 -3.11 5.04
N LEU A 104 11.19 -2.60 3.86
CA LEU A 104 10.51 -2.88 2.60
C LEU A 104 11.20 -3.95 1.77
N LYS A 105 12.36 -4.44 2.22
CA LYS A 105 13.08 -5.50 1.53
C LYS A 105 12.43 -6.84 1.85
N PRO A 106 12.25 -7.73 0.85
CA PRO A 106 11.81 -9.10 1.08
C PRO A 106 12.67 -9.76 2.15
N SER A 107 12.04 -10.39 3.13
CA SER A 107 12.76 -10.89 4.31
C SER A 107 13.63 -12.13 4.03
N HIS A 108 13.50 -12.81 2.88
CA HIS A 108 14.42 -13.85 2.39
C HIS A 108 14.17 -14.14 0.89
N PRO A 109 15.17 -14.69 0.15
CA PRO A 109 15.08 -15.03 -1.28
C PRO A 109 14.17 -16.23 -1.58
#